data_AF-A0A518HEY1-F1
#
_entry.id   AF-A0A518HEY1-F1
#
_cell.length_a   1.000
_cell.length_b   1.000
_cell.length_c   1.000
_cell.angle_alpha   90.00
_cell.angle_beta   90.00
_cell.angle_gamma   90.00
#
_symmetry.space_group_name_H-M   'P 1'
#
loop_
_entity.id
_entity.type
_entity.pdbx_description
1 polymer ?
#
loop_
_entity_poly.entity_id
_entity_poly.type
_entity_poly.pdbx_seq_one_letter_code
_entity_poly.pdbx_strand_id
1 'polypeptide(L)'
;MPSIRLAVDRFEGRDEQIAVLVADDGRVLNFPRGLLPAGTRGGEVLALAIVPDAGPSGSSAGVDVNAAPADELRALPGVGPVLAERLVAGRPYKDVDELARVEGLGAAKLERLRPLVAAGPTPGGAPAPIRLRVERPADGPGGDARLATDDGREVVLPGDLLPGPVGAGEGLTLALERDTESTRQVAEETRSIQEQLRSRDPGGDLKL
;
A
#
# COMPACT_ATOMS: atom_id res chain seq x y z
N MET A 1 -15.28 -7.12 -1.99
CA MET A 1 -14.74 -5.89 -2.61
C MET A 1 -13.77 -6.34 -3.70
N PRO A 2 -13.75 -5.75 -4.91
CA PRO A 2 -12.87 -6.20 -5.97
C PRO A 2 -11.43 -5.80 -5.65
N SER A 3 -10.69 -6.72 -5.04
CA SER A 3 -9.24 -6.62 -4.84
C SER A 3 -8.56 -7.36 -5.98
N ILE A 4 -7.69 -6.67 -6.72
CA ILE A 4 -6.91 -7.27 -7.81
C ILE A 4 -5.64 -7.86 -7.21
N ARG A 5 -5.32 -9.11 -7.56
CA ARG A 5 -4.07 -9.75 -7.17
C ARG A 5 -2.96 -9.39 -8.15
N LEU A 6 -1.85 -8.91 -7.63
CA LEU A 6 -0.68 -8.50 -8.37
C LEU A 6 0.55 -9.25 -7.85
N ALA A 7 1.17 -10.07 -8.66
CA ALA A 7 2.42 -10.74 -8.34
C ALA A 7 3.61 -9.87 -8.73
N VAL A 8 4.57 -9.66 -7.85
CA VAL A 8 5.81 -8.93 -8.16
C VAL A 8 6.71 -9.86 -8.98
N ASP A 9 6.89 -9.60 -10.26
CA ASP A 9 7.76 -10.42 -11.12
C ASP A 9 9.23 -10.03 -10.94
N ARG A 10 9.57 -8.76 -11.16
CA ARG A 10 10.93 -8.22 -11.03
C ARG A 10 10.90 -6.72 -10.73
N PHE A 11 12.06 -6.16 -10.37
CA PHE A 11 12.25 -4.71 -10.30
C PHE A 11 13.10 -4.24 -11.49
N GLU A 12 12.68 -3.18 -12.16
CA GLU A 12 13.32 -2.54 -13.31
C GLU A 12 13.58 -1.04 -13.06
N GLY A 13 14.31 -0.40 -13.97
CA GLY A 13 14.67 1.03 -13.88
C GLY A 13 16.00 1.29 -13.16
N ARG A 14 16.39 2.56 -13.09
CA ARG A 14 17.60 2.99 -12.38
C ARG A 14 17.42 2.65 -10.90
N ASP A 15 18.39 1.94 -10.32
CA ASP A 15 18.35 1.56 -8.90
C ASP A 15 17.10 0.74 -8.49
N GLU A 16 16.52 -0.05 -9.42
CA GLU A 16 15.34 -0.91 -9.15
C GLU A 16 14.10 -0.12 -8.67
N GLN A 17 13.97 1.13 -9.14
CA GLN A 17 12.92 2.04 -8.70
C GLN A 17 11.52 1.70 -9.21
N ILE A 18 11.38 0.86 -10.24
CA ILE A 18 10.09 0.40 -10.79
C ILE A 18 9.93 -1.09 -10.50
N ALA A 19 8.77 -1.50 -10.02
CA ALA A 19 8.37 -2.87 -9.86
C ALA A 19 7.45 -3.27 -11.02
N VAL A 20 7.76 -4.42 -11.61
CA VAL A 20 6.95 -5.07 -12.63
C VAL A 20 6.00 -6.01 -11.90
N LEU A 21 4.73 -5.67 -11.90
CA LEU A 21 3.65 -6.43 -11.30
C LEU A 21 2.88 -7.18 -12.38
N VAL A 22 2.50 -8.42 -12.13
CA VAL A 22 1.69 -9.25 -13.04
C VAL A 22 0.36 -9.52 -12.38
N ALA A 23 -0.73 -9.06 -13.00
CA ALA A 23 -2.08 -9.36 -12.54
C ALA A 23 -2.46 -10.83 -12.81
N ASP A 24 -3.45 -11.34 -12.09
CA ASP A 24 -4.01 -12.69 -12.26
C ASP A 24 -4.39 -12.99 -13.73
N ASP A 25 -4.92 -12.00 -14.44
CA ASP A 25 -5.22 -12.09 -15.88
C ASP A 25 -3.98 -12.13 -16.81
N GLY A 26 -2.77 -12.21 -16.25
CA GLY A 26 -1.49 -12.22 -16.99
C GLY A 26 -1.01 -10.86 -17.48
N ARG A 27 -1.64 -9.76 -17.03
CA ARG A 27 -1.32 -8.39 -17.47
C ARG A 27 -0.14 -7.81 -16.69
N VAL A 28 0.78 -7.14 -17.37
CA VAL A 28 1.96 -6.51 -16.74
C VAL A 28 1.69 -5.04 -16.43
N LEU A 29 1.97 -4.62 -15.20
CA LEU A 29 1.81 -3.27 -14.67
C LEU A 29 3.13 -2.77 -14.09
N ASN A 30 3.46 -1.51 -14.38
CA ASN A 30 4.64 -0.86 -13.85
C ASN A 30 4.25 0.02 -12.66
N PHE A 31 4.82 -0.28 -11.49
CA PHE A 31 4.54 0.43 -10.25
C PHE A 31 5.81 0.94 -9.60
N PRO A 32 5.89 2.19 -9.14
CA PRO A 32 7.10 2.66 -8.46
C PRO A 32 7.31 1.89 -7.14
N ARG A 33 8.51 1.34 -6.94
CA ARG A 33 8.90 0.55 -5.77
C ARG A 33 8.65 1.29 -4.45
N GLY A 34 8.79 2.61 -4.45
CA GLY A 34 8.52 3.44 -3.28
C GLY A 34 7.05 3.51 -2.84
N LEU A 35 6.12 2.96 -3.63
CA LEU A 35 4.70 2.80 -3.26
C LEU A 35 4.36 1.39 -2.78
N LEU A 36 5.28 0.43 -2.94
CA LEU A 36 5.07 -0.92 -2.44
C LEU A 36 5.26 -0.97 -0.93
N PRO A 37 4.57 -1.88 -0.23
CA PRO A 37 4.80 -2.10 1.20
C PRO A 37 6.28 -2.40 1.47
N ALA A 38 6.79 -1.85 2.58
CA ALA A 38 8.19 -1.99 2.94
C ALA A 38 8.57 -3.48 3.11
N GLY A 39 9.65 -3.89 2.45
CA GLY A 39 10.13 -5.28 2.49
C GLY A 39 9.55 -6.20 1.43
N THR A 40 8.71 -5.69 0.52
CA THR A 40 8.24 -6.44 -0.66
C THR A 40 9.41 -6.91 -1.53
N ARG A 41 9.42 -8.19 -1.90
CA ARG A 41 10.40 -8.84 -2.77
C ARG A 41 9.75 -9.36 -4.05
N GLY A 42 10.58 -9.67 -5.06
CA GLY A 42 10.13 -10.41 -6.23
C GLY A 42 9.58 -11.78 -5.82
N GLY A 43 8.44 -12.16 -6.41
CA GLY A 43 7.67 -13.36 -6.12
C GLY A 43 6.56 -13.18 -5.07
N GLU A 44 6.42 -12.01 -4.44
CA GLU A 44 5.31 -11.75 -3.50
C GLU A 44 4.02 -11.35 -4.23
N VAL A 45 2.89 -11.75 -3.65
CA VAL A 45 1.56 -11.37 -4.14
C VAL A 45 1.01 -10.24 -3.28
N LEU A 46 0.56 -9.19 -3.96
CA LEU A 46 -0.03 -8.00 -3.38
C LEU A 46 -1.51 -7.96 -3.75
N ALA A 47 -2.34 -7.63 -2.78
CA ALA A 47 -3.73 -7.28 -3.02
C ALA A 47 -3.83 -5.77 -3.25
N LEU A 48 -4.10 -5.37 -4.48
CA LEU A 48 -4.37 -3.98 -4.85
C LEU A 48 -5.88 -3.71 -4.70
N ALA A 49 -6.22 -2.73 -3.89
CA ALA A 49 -7.56 -2.17 -3.80
C ALA A 49 -7.52 -0.68 -4.14
N ILE A 50 -8.33 -0.26 -5.11
CA ILE A 50 -8.50 1.15 -5.46
C ILE A 50 -9.95 1.50 -5.17
N VAL A 51 -10.14 2.52 -4.37
CA VAL A 51 -11.46 3.06 -4.03
C VAL A 51 -11.54 4.51 -4.45
N PRO A 52 -12.71 4.99 -4.91
CA PRO A 52 -12.90 6.41 -5.11
C PRO A 52 -12.69 7.09 -3.76
N ASP A 53 -11.99 8.23 -3.74
CA ASP A 53 -11.90 9.06 -2.55
C ASP A 53 -13.31 9.59 -2.28
N ALA A 54 -14.09 8.83 -1.51
CA ALA A 54 -15.26 9.34 -0.85
C ALA A 54 -14.70 10.35 0.16
N GLY A 55 -14.56 11.60 -0.31
CA GLY A 55 -13.83 12.68 0.34
C GLY A 55 -14.02 12.70 1.84
N PRO A 56 -12.99 13.14 2.58
CA PRO A 56 -12.60 12.60 3.88
C PRO A 56 -13.83 12.07 4.62
N SER A 57 -14.15 10.80 4.41
CA SER A 57 -14.93 10.09 5.41
C SER A 57 -14.05 10.10 6.63
N GLY A 58 -14.28 11.09 7.48
CA GLY A 58 -13.89 11.12 8.87
C GLY A 58 -14.50 9.90 9.51
N SER A 59 -13.88 8.74 9.27
CA SER A 59 -13.89 7.68 10.25
C SER A 59 -13.30 8.33 11.48
N SER A 60 -14.18 8.46 12.44
CA SER A 60 -13.97 9.05 13.75
C SER A 60 -13.07 8.10 14.53
N ALA A 61 -11.83 7.95 14.06
CA ALA A 61 -10.78 7.13 14.61
C ALA A 61 -9.53 8.02 14.56
N GLY A 62 -9.01 8.38 15.73
CA GLY A 62 -7.96 9.38 15.88
C GLY A 62 -6.71 9.09 15.04
N VAL A 63 -5.86 10.11 14.89
CA VAL A 63 -4.55 10.03 14.24
C VAL A 63 -3.73 8.90 14.86
N ASP A 64 -3.32 7.93 14.04
CA ASP A 64 -2.57 6.77 14.50
C ASP A 64 -1.12 7.16 14.81
N VAL A 65 -0.75 7.17 16.08
CA VAL A 65 0.58 7.65 16.51
C VAL A 65 1.73 6.77 16.04
N ASN A 66 1.45 5.51 15.69
CA ASN A 66 2.41 4.54 15.17
C ASN A 66 2.63 4.68 13.65
N ALA A 67 1.64 5.17 12.90
CA ALA A 67 1.67 5.20 11.44
C ALA A 67 1.73 6.63 10.86
N ALA A 68 1.17 7.63 11.54
CA ALA A 68 1.02 8.98 11.02
C ALA A 68 2.37 9.65 10.69
N PRO A 69 2.49 10.48 9.65
CA PRO A 69 3.68 11.27 9.41
C PRO A 69 3.82 12.41 10.44
N ALA A 70 5.02 12.97 10.60
CA ALA A 70 5.28 14.06 11.54
C ALA A 70 4.39 15.31 11.29
N ASP A 71 4.03 15.56 10.04
CA ASP A 71 3.18 16.69 9.66
C ASP A 71 1.74 16.52 10.16
N GLU A 72 1.22 15.28 10.11
CA GLU A 72 -0.12 14.94 10.62
C GLU A 72 -0.16 14.95 12.15
N LEU A 73 0.93 14.54 12.81
CA LEU A 73 1.07 14.70 14.27
C LEU A 73 1.12 16.18 14.68
N ARG A 74 1.76 17.05 13.90
CA ARG A 74 1.80 18.50 14.14
C ARG A 74 0.43 19.16 14.00
N ALA A 75 -0.48 18.60 13.22
CA ALA A 75 -1.86 19.10 13.11
C ALA A 75 -2.66 18.93 14.40
N LEU A 76 -2.16 18.14 15.36
CA LEU A 76 -2.82 17.89 16.64
C LEU A 76 -2.66 19.07 17.64
N PRO A 77 -3.71 19.38 18.42
CA PRO A 77 -3.69 20.51 19.34
C PRO A 77 -2.67 20.28 20.48
N GLY A 78 -1.62 21.11 20.51
CA GLY A 78 -0.56 21.04 21.52
C GLY A 78 0.66 20.20 21.11
N VAL A 79 0.68 19.66 19.89
CA VAL A 79 1.83 18.98 19.28
C VAL A 79 2.57 19.96 18.36
N GLY A 80 3.72 20.43 18.81
CA GLY A 80 4.62 21.25 17.99
C GLY A 80 5.57 20.40 17.15
N PRO A 81 6.36 21.01 16.23
CA PRO A 81 7.31 20.29 15.38
C PRO A 81 8.31 19.45 16.19
N VAL A 82 8.84 20.00 17.28
CA VAL A 82 9.76 19.29 18.19
C VAL A 82 9.09 18.08 18.84
N LEU A 83 7.80 18.17 19.16
CA LEU A 83 7.06 17.09 19.81
C LEU A 83 6.68 16.00 18.80
N ALA A 84 6.30 16.39 17.59
CA ALA A 84 6.02 15.48 16.48
C ALA A 84 7.25 14.63 16.13
N GLU A 85 8.44 15.24 16.03
CA GLU A 85 9.66 14.47 15.78
C GLU A 85 9.99 13.50 16.92
N ARG A 86 9.81 13.92 18.18
CA ARG A 86 9.98 13.03 19.34
C ARG A 86 8.97 11.88 19.34
N LEU A 87 7.74 12.16 18.92
CA LEU A 87 6.70 11.14 18.78
C LEU A 87 7.08 10.11 17.72
N VAL A 88 7.58 10.54 16.57
CA VAL A 88 8.07 9.63 15.51
C VAL A 88 9.29 8.83 16.00
N ALA A 89 10.23 9.48 16.68
CA ALA A 89 11.44 8.83 17.19
C ALA A 89 11.15 7.82 18.33
N GLY A 90 10.09 8.04 19.10
CA GLY A 90 9.70 7.18 20.23
C GLY A 90 8.85 5.96 19.85
N ARG A 91 8.60 5.72 18.57
CA ARG A 91 7.85 4.54 18.10
C ARG A 91 8.60 3.23 18.40
N PRO A 92 7.87 2.12 18.64
CA PRO A 92 6.40 1.97 18.63
C PRO A 92 5.74 2.19 20.01
N TYR A 93 4.50 2.68 20.02
CA TYR A 93 3.66 2.84 21.21
C TYR A 93 2.63 1.72 21.30
N LYS A 94 2.50 1.07 22.46
CA LYS A 94 1.44 0.06 22.66
C LYS A 94 0.06 0.66 22.86
N ASP A 95 0.00 1.78 23.57
CA ASP A 95 -1.24 2.44 23.97
C ASP A 95 -1.04 3.95 23.96
N VAL A 96 -2.15 4.69 23.91
CA VAL A 96 -2.15 6.16 23.95
C VAL A 96 -1.49 6.68 25.24
N ASP A 97 -1.56 5.92 26.34
CA ASP A 97 -0.91 6.28 27.61
C ASP A 97 0.63 6.30 27.53
N GLU A 98 1.25 5.54 26.60
CA GLU A 98 2.71 5.55 26.45
C GLU A 98 3.25 6.87 25.88
N LEU A 99 2.38 7.66 25.22
CA LEU A 99 2.73 9.00 24.77
C LEU A 99 3.12 9.91 25.94
N ALA A 100 2.62 9.65 27.16
CA ALA A 100 2.99 10.38 28.38
C ALA A 100 4.49 10.32 28.69
N ARG A 101 5.21 9.31 28.18
CA ARG A 101 6.66 9.18 28.36
C ARG A 101 7.47 10.13 27.47
N VAL A 102 6.84 10.70 26.45
CA VAL A 102 7.49 11.64 25.53
C VAL A 102 7.73 12.95 26.24
N GLU A 103 9.00 13.35 26.35
CA GLU A 103 9.38 14.62 26.96
C GLU A 103 8.71 15.80 26.23
N GLY A 104 7.89 16.57 26.96
CA GLY A 104 7.12 17.70 26.43
C GLY A 104 5.63 17.42 26.25
N LEU A 105 5.20 16.17 26.41
CA LEU A 105 3.80 15.76 26.46
C LEU A 105 3.31 15.66 27.92
N GLY A 106 2.72 16.75 28.42
CA GLY A 106 2.11 16.76 29.75
C GLY A 106 0.74 16.08 29.78
N ALA A 107 0.29 15.62 30.95
CA ALA A 107 -1.00 14.97 31.16
C ALA A 107 -2.19 15.78 30.57
N ALA A 108 -2.18 17.10 30.75
CA ALA A 108 -3.22 17.99 30.20
C ALA A 108 -3.27 18.00 28.66
N LYS A 109 -2.13 17.79 27.99
CA LYS A 109 -2.08 17.64 26.52
C LYS A 109 -2.54 16.25 26.12
N LEU A 110 -2.08 15.22 26.83
CA LEU A 110 -2.48 13.85 26.57
C LEU A 110 -4.00 13.66 26.68
N GLU A 111 -4.66 14.24 27.68
CA GLU A 111 -6.12 14.17 27.79
C GLU A 111 -6.85 14.80 26.59
N ARG A 112 -6.30 15.87 26.02
CA ARG A 112 -6.86 16.50 24.81
C ARG A 112 -6.57 15.71 23.54
N LEU A 113 -5.46 14.98 23.51
CA LEU A 113 -5.08 14.13 22.39
C LEU A 113 -5.78 12.77 22.43
N ARG A 114 -6.05 12.20 23.60
CA ARG A 114 -6.72 10.91 23.79
C ARG A 114 -7.93 10.64 22.88
N PRO A 115 -8.87 11.59 22.67
CA PRO A 115 -9.98 11.39 21.75
C PRO A 115 -9.64 11.62 20.26
N LEU A 116 -8.48 12.22 19.97
CA LEU A 116 -8.01 12.60 18.64
C LEU A 116 -6.89 11.69 18.12
N VAL A 117 -6.33 10.83 18.96
CA VAL A 117 -5.26 9.90 18.60
C VAL A 117 -5.66 8.47 18.89
N ALA A 118 -5.22 7.55 18.03
CA ALA A 118 -5.32 6.12 18.27
C ALA A 118 -3.92 5.54 18.42
N ALA A 119 -3.76 4.61 19.36
CA ALA A 119 -2.66 3.67 19.37
C ALA A 119 -3.29 2.32 19.04
N GLY A 120 -3.64 2.13 17.77
CA GLY A 120 -4.17 0.84 17.35
C GLY A 120 -3.11 -0.24 17.53
N PRO A 121 -3.46 -1.45 18.04
CA PRO A 121 -2.58 -2.59 17.91
C PRO A 121 -2.46 -2.85 16.41
N THR A 122 -1.33 -2.51 15.80
CA THR A 122 -1.06 -2.93 14.43
C THR A 122 -0.43 -4.32 14.51
N PRO A 123 -1.15 -5.43 14.28
CA PRO A 123 -0.51 -6.61 13.75
C PRO A 123 -0.02 -6.24 12.34
N GLY A 124 1.24 -5.81 12.25
CA GLY A 124 2.03 -5.82 11.03
C GLY A 124 1.56 -4.92 9.88
N GLY A 125 1.96 -3.65 9.91
CA GLY A 125 2.37 -2.92 8.70
C GLY A 125 1.40 -2.89 7.52
N ALA A 126 0.13 -2.56 7.75
CA ALA A 126 -0.70 -2.04 6.68
C ALA A 126 -0.08 -0.70 6.22
N PRO A 127 0.38 -0.57 4.96
CA PRO A 127 0.88 0.71 4.46
C PRO A 127 -0.27 1.73 4.46
N ALA A 128 0.06 2.98 4.76
CA ALA A 128 -0.92 4.06 4.70
C ALA A 128 -1.58 4.09 3.30
N PRO A 129 -2.90 4.31 3.23
CA PRO A 129 -3.58 4.47 1.94
C PRO A 129 -2.94 5.59 1.14
N ILE A 130 -2.47 5.27 -0.07
CA ILE A 130 -1.82 6.22 -0.97
C ILE A 130 -2.91 7.00 -1.69
N ARG A 131 -2.94 8.31 -1.50
CA ARG A 131 -3.82 9.19 -2.27
C ARG A 131 -3.27 9.39 -3.67
N LEU A 132 -4.12 9.12 -4.65
CA LEU A 132 -3.90 9.32 -6.06
C LEU A 132 -4.86 10.37 -6.58
N ARG A 133 -4.42 11.13 -7.57
CA ARG A 133 -5.22 12.10 -8.29
C ARG A 133 -5.19 11.76 -9.76
N VAL A 134 -6.35 11.69 -10.39
CA VAL A 134 -6.44 11.43 -11.83
C VAL A 134 -5.95 12.67 -12.59
N GLU A 135 -4.73 12.62 -13.13
CA GLU A 135 -4.21 13.66 -14.02
C GLU A 135 -4.86 13.53 -15.41
N ARG A 136 -5.00 12.29 -15.88
CA ARG A 136 -5.67 11.97 -17.14
C ARG A 136 -6.51 10.72 -16.98
N PRO A 137 -7.84 10.78 -17.20
CA PRO A 137 -8.67 9.60 -17.17
C PRO A 137 -8.35 8.68 -18.35
N ALA A 138 -8.61 7.37 -18.20
CA ALA A 138 -8.45 6.41 -19.27
C ALA A 138 -9.46 6.69 -20.41
N ASP A 139 -9.01 6.61 -21.66
CA ASP A 139 -9.87 6.67 -22.86
C ASP A 139 -10.58 5.32 -23.06
N GLY A 140 -11.46 4.96 -22.13
CA GLY A 140 -12.22 3.69 -22.11
C GLY A 140 -11.57 2.56 -21.29
N PRO A 141 -12.20 1.37 -21.25
CA PRO A 141 -11.80 0.25 -20.37
C PRO A 141 -10.40 -0.31 -20.67
N GLY A 142 -9.91 -0.16 -21.91
CA GLY A 142 -8.54 -0.55 -22.29
C GLY A 142 -7.52 0.60 -22.26
N GLY A 143 -7.94 1.83 -21.93
CA GLY A 143 -7.07 3.00 -21.93
C GLY A 143 -6.19 3.09 -20.69
N ASP A 144 -5.06 3.78 -20.79
CA ASP A 144 -4.22 4.14 -19.65
C ASP A 144 -4.74 5.41 -18.96
N ALA A 145 -5.11 5.30 -17.69
CA ALA A 145 -5.29 6.43 -16.79
C ALA A 145 -3.95 6.80 -16.17
N ARG A 146 -3.64 8.10 -16.19
CA ARG A 146 -2.47 8.66 -15.51
C ARG A 146 -2.91 9.24 -14.20
N LEU A 147 -2.28 8.78 -13.13
CA LEU A 147 -2.57 9.15 -11.76
C LEU A 147 -1.32 9.75 -11.15
N ALA A 148 -1.44 10.89 -10.48
CA ALA A 148 -0.37 11.45 -9.67
C ALA A 148 -0.62 11.13 -8.20
N THR A 149 0.39 10.62 -7.51
CA THR A 149 0.40 10.55 -6.04
C THR A 149 0.55 11.95 -5.44
N ASP A 150 0.17 12.13 -4.18
CA ASP A 150 0.42 13.37 -3.42
C ASP A 150 1.91 13.74 -3.36
N ASP A 151 2.80 12.75 -3.35
CA ASP A 151 4.26 12.90 -3.40
C ASP A 151 4.78 13.32 -4.80
N GLY A 152 3.90 13.56 -5.77
CA GLY A 152 4.24 13.99 -7.13
C GLY A 152 4.71 12.87 -8.07
N ARG A 153 4.59 11.60 -7.66
CA ARG A 153 4.95 10.44 -8.51
C ARG A 153 3.80 10.10 -9.46
N GLU A 154 4.10 9.91 -10.73
CA GLU A 154 3.16 9.44 -11.74
C GLU A 154 3.03 7.90 -11.69
N VAL A 155 1.79 7.42 -11.72
CA VAL A 155 1.40 6.00 -11.77
C VAL A 155 0.44 5.85 -12.94
N VAL A 156 0.69 4.86 -13.79
CA VAL A 156 -0.16 4.57 -14.94
C VAL A 156 -0.97 3.31 -14.64
N LEU A 157 -2.29 3.43 -14.65
CA LEU A 157 -3.21 2.32 -14.42
C LEU A 157 -4.16 2.16 -15.59
N PRO A 158 -4.42 0.93 -16.05
CA PRO A 158 -5.49 0.69 -17.01
C PRO A 158 -6.85 1.04 -16.42
N GLY A 159 -7.73 1.58 -17.26
CA GLY A 159 -9.09 2.00 -16.89
C GLY A 159 -9.93 0.89 -16.25
N ASP A 160 -9.72 -0.36 -16.68
CA ASP A 160 -10.37 -1.56 -16.13
C ASP A 160 -10.09 -1.81 -14.63
N LEU A 161 -8.97 -1.28 -14.10
CA LEU A 161 -8.61 -1.43 -12.68
C LEU A 161 -9.19 -0.31 -11.81
N LEU A 162 -9.78 0.72 -12.42
CA LEU A 162 -10.37 1.84 -11.69
C LEU A 162 -11.78 1.45 -11.22
N PRO A 163 -12.24 1.95 -10.07
CA PRO A 163 -13.55 1.59 -9.48
C PRO A 163 -14.77 2.13 -10.26
N GLY A 164 -14.63 2.46 -11.53
CA GLY A 164 -15.65 3.04 -12.39
C GLY A 164 -15.08 4.11 -13.33
N PRO A 165 -15.95 4.86 -14.02
CA PRO A 165 -15.55 6.00 -14.85
C PRO A 165 -15.07 7.15 -13.95
N VAL A 166 -13.76 7.27 -13.79
CA VAL A 166 -13.16 8.35 -12.99
C VAL A 166 -12.94 9.61 -13.83
N GLY A 167 -13.26 10.77 -13.27
CA GLY A 167 -13.08 12.07 -13.92
C GLY A 167 -11.65 12.60 -13.81
N ALA A 168 -11.25 13.48 -14.73
CA ALA A 168 -10.01 14.25 -14.57
C ALA A 168 -10.08 15.10 -13.29
N GLY A 169 -9.05 15.01 -12.45
CA GLY A 169 -8.95 15.70 -11.16
C GLY A 169 -9.60 14.96 -10.00
N GLU A 170 -10.21 13.79 -10.22
CA GLU A 170 -10.81 12.98 -9.15
C GLU A 170 -9.75 12.36 -8.24
N GLY A 171 -10.03 12.36 -6.94
CA GLY A 171 -9.19 11.70 -5.95
C GLY A 171 -9.54 10.21 -5.86
N LEU A 172 -8.52 9.36 -5.82
CA LEU A 172 -8.64 7.93 -5.57
C LEU A 172 -7.74 7.57 -4.39
N THR A 173 -8.16 6.59 -3.61
CA THR A 173 -7.34 6.00 -2.56
C THR A 173 -6.91 4.61 -2.99
N LEU A 174 -5.59 4.39 -3.02
CA LEU A 174 -4.95 3.12 -3.38
C LEU A 174 -4.35 2.47 -2.14
N ALA A 175 -4.77 1.25 -1.85
CA ALA A 175 -4.26 0.42 -0.77
C ALA A 175 -3.62 -0.84 -1.36
N LEU A 176 -2.36 -1.10 -1.00
CA LEU A 176 -1.67 -2.36 -1.34
C LEU A 176 -1.37 -3.11 -0.07
N GLU A 177 -1.97 -4.27 0.10
CA GLU A 177 -1.70 -5.13 1.24
C GLU A 177 -0.91 -6.36 0.79
N ARG A 178 0.07 -6.77 1.61
CA ARG A 178 0.78 -8.03 1.38
C ARG A 178 -0.15 -9.17 1.74
N ASP A 179 -0.59 -9.91 0.73
CA ASP A 179 -1.46 -11.05 0.96
C ASP A 179 -0.60 -12.28 1.26
N THR A 180 -0.27 -12.46 2.53
CA THR A 180 0.55 -13.60 2.99
C THR A 180 -0.13 -14.95 2.73
N GLU A 181 -1.46 -14.97 2.58
CA GLU A 181 -2.26 -16.16 2.34
C GLU A 181 -2.25 -16.56 0.84
N SER A 182 -2.34 -15.58 -0.06
CA SER A 182 -2.19 -15.74 -1.51
C SER A 182 -0.74 -16.01 -1.90
N THR A 183 0.25 -15.50 -1.15
CA THR A 183 1.66 -15.85 -1.34
C THR A 183 1.91 -17.35 -1.11
N ARG A 184 1.21 -17.96 -0.14
CA ARG A 184 1.23 -19.43 0.03
C ARG A 184 0.56 -20.14 -1.13
N GLN A 185 -0.64 -19.69 -1.55
CA GLN A 185 -1.35 -20.30 -2.67
C GLN A 185 -0.60 -20.19 -3.99
N VAL A 186 0.01 -19.04 -4.32
CA VAL A 186 0.82 -18.88 -5.55
C VAL A 186 2.09 -19.72 -5.48
N ALA A 187 2.72 -19.86 -4.32
CA ALA A 187 3.84 -20.79 -4.16
C ALA A 187 3.41 -22.26 -4.37
N GLU A 188 2.22 -22.63 -3.88
CA GLU A 188 1.62 -23.95 -4.09
C GLU A 188 1.15 -24.18 -5.54
N GLU A 189 0.60 -23.15 -6.20
CA GLU A 189 0.12 -23.20 -7.57
C GLU A 189 1.28 -23.21 -8.57
N THR A 190 2.32 -22.41 -8.33
CA THR A 190 3.59 -22.48 -9.09
C THR A 190 4.19 -23.88 -8.98
N ARG A 191 4.14 -24.50 -7.80
CA ARG A 191 4.57 -25.88 -7.59
C ARG A 191 3.69 -26.87 -8.35
N SER A 192 2.38 -26.67 -8.37
CA SER A 192 1.41 -27.54 -9.06
C SER A 192 1.53 -27.44 -10.59
N ILE A 193 1.77 -26.24 -11.13
CA ILE A 193 2.02 -26.01 -12.56
C ILE A 193 3.37 -26.62 -12.97
N GLN A 194 4.43 -26.48 -12.16
CA GLN A 194 5.71 -27.16 -12.39
C GLN A 194 5.58 -28.68 -12.31
N GLU A 195 4.74 -29.20 -11.42
CA GLU A 195 4.48 -30.63 -11.26
C GLU A 195 3.63 -31.19 -12.42
N GLN A 196 2.65 -30.43 -12.92
CA GLN A 196 1.88 -30.77 -14.14
C GLN A 196 2.73 -30.71 -15.41
N LEU A 197 3.64 -29.74 -15.52
CA LEU A 197 4.63 -29.71 -16.61
C LEU A 197 5.57 -30.92 -16.53
N ARG A 198 6.07 -31.27 -15.34
CA ARG A 198 6.88 -32.47 -15.12
C ARG A 198 6.11 -33.77 -15.41
N SER A 199 4.80 -33.80 -15.19
CA SER A 199 3.97 -34.98 -15.46
C SER A 199 3.51 -35.10 -16.92
N ARG A 200 3.64 -34.05 -17.74
CA ARG A 200 3.33 -34.08 -19.18
C ARG A 200 4.52 -34.46 -20.07
N ASP A 201 5.70 -34.69 -19.50
CA ASP A 201 6.87 -35.25 -20.19
C ASP A 201 7.19 -36.70 -19.73
N PRO A 202 6.47 -37.73 -20.21
CA PRO A 202 6.95 -39.11 -20.18
C PRO A 202 7.72 -39.42 -21.47
N GLY A 203 9.03 -39.17 -21.49
CA GLY A 203 9.93 -39.66 -22.53
C GLY A 203 11.28 -38.95 -22.47
N GLY A 204 12.36 -39.52 -21.92
CA GLY A 204 12.81 -40.90 -22.09
C GLY A 204 13.67 -40.98 -23.36
N ASP A 205 14.98 -41.11 -23.15
CA ASP A 205 16.01 -41.58 -24.08
C ASP A 205 15.87 -41.25 -25.58
N LEU A 206 16.80 -40.46 -26.11
CA LEU A 206 17.59 -40.96 -27.25
C LEU A 206 19.06 -41.01 -26.85
N LYS A 207 19.50 -42.24 -26.57
CA LYS A 207 20.89 -42.68 -26.68
C LYS A 207 21.34 -42.58 -28.15
N LEU A 208 22.63 -42.23 -28.29
CA LEU A 208 23.49 -42.20 -29.50
C LEU A 208 23.45 -40.92 -30.32
#